data_AF-A0A0E9XYD6-F1
#
_entry.id   AF-A0A0E9XYD6-F1
#
_cell.length_a   1.000
_cell.length_b   1.000
_cell.length_c   1.000
_cell.angle_alpha   90.00
_cell.angle_beta   90.00
_cell.angle_gamma   90.00
#
_symmetry.space_group_name_H-M   'P 1'
#
loop_
_entity.id
_entity.type
_entity.pdbx_description
1 polymer ?
#
loop_
_entity_poly.entity_id
_entity_poly.type
_entity_poly.pdbx_seq_one_letter_code
_entity_poly.pdbx_strand_id
1 'polypeptide(L)'
;MTFSDNSFHVLYANGTSTCIILPAGPDSLVLSCIIVEVGDITKSLYIFGRTKTLSQSALEMYRKQVECLEFPKPSFKYDGKLDICPDKEKPAVTEEDKQGDKQ
;
A
#
# COMPACT_ATOMS: atom_id res chain seq x y z
N MET A 1 14.09 12.67 -1.16
CA MET A 1 12.83 12.47 -0.42
C MET A 1 13.00 13.06 0.95
N THR A 2 12.03 13.84 1.40
CA THR A 2 12.02 14.45 2.73
C THR A 2 10.79 13.93 3.46
N PHE A 3 10.95 13.48 4.71
CA PHE A 3 9.87 12.97 5.54
C PHE A 3 9.75 13.86 6.78
N SER A 4 8.54 14.32 7.07
CA SER A 4 8.23 15.20 8.21
C SER A 4 6.85 14.84 8.75
N ASP A 5 6.76 14.56 10.05
CA ASP A 5 5.52 14.14 10.71
C ASP A 5 4.89 12.92 10.03
N ASN A 6 3.77 13.13 9.34
CA ASN A 6 3.06 12.11 8.57
C ASN A 6 3.09 12.39 7.06
N SER A 7 3.88 13.35 6.60
CA SER A 7 4.02 13.70 5.20
C SER A 7 5.39 13.33 4.65
N PHE A 8 5.41 13.02 3.36
CA PHE A 8 6.65 12.90 2.62
C PHE A 8 6.57 13.60 1.28
N HIS A 9 7.70 14.21 0.92
CA HIS A 9 7.89 14.95 -0.31
C HIS A 9 8.96 14.26 -1.15
N VAL A 10 8.61 13.93 -2.38
CA VAL A 10 9.50 13.34 -3.37
C VAL A 10 9.66 14.32 -4.51
N LEU A 11 10.90 14.62 -4.86
CA LEU A 11 11.24 15.37 -6.07
C LEU A 11 11.91 14.38 -7.04
N TYR A 12 11.51 14.43 -8.30
CA TYR A 12 12.08 13.66 -9.39
C TYR A 12 12.15 14.54 -10.64
N ALA A 13 12.83 14.07 -11.69
CA ALA A 13 13.23 14.90 -12.82
C ALA A 13 12.10 15.73 -13.46
N ASN A 14 10.87 15.21 -13.47
CA ASN A 14 9.73 15.79 -14.20
C ASN A 14 8.58 16.21 -13.28
N GLY A 15 8.77 16.26 -11.96
CA GLY A 15 7.68 16.54 -11.07
C GLY A 15 7.98 16.42 -9.58
N THR A 16 6.93 16.61 -8.80
CA THR A 16 6.97 16.47 -7.35
C THR A 16 5.76 15.65 -6.88
N SER A 17 5.95 14.91 -5.80
CA SER A 17 4.88 14.22 -5.10
C SER A 17 4.90 14.62 -3.64
N THR A 18 3.76 15.11 -3.15
CA THR A 18 3.53 15.33 -1.72
C THR A 18 2.49 14.31 -1.28
N CYS A 19 2.86 13.46 -0.34
CA CYS A 19 1.98 12.41 0.18
C CYS A 19 1.82 12.56 1.69
N ILE A 20 0.62 12.25 2.17
CA ILE A 20 0.25 12.29 3.59
C ILE A 20 -0.26 10.91 3.98
N ILE A 21 0.26 10.38 5.08
CA ILE A 21 -0.22 9.18 5.74
C ILE A 21 -1.48 9.54 6.53
N LEU A 22 -2.59 8.92 6.17
CA LEU A 22 -3.88 9.09 6.83
C LEU A 22 -4.11 7.99 7.87
N PRO A 23 -4.98 8.23 8.87
CA PRO A 23 -5.40 7.19 9.81
C PRO A 23 -5.91 5.93 9.10
N ALA A 24 -5.47 4.77 9.57
CA ALA A 24 -5.82 3.47 9.01
C ALA A 24 -5.88 2.39 10.11
N GLY A 25 -6.40 1.21 9.77
CA GLY A 25 -6.39 0.05 10.67
C GLY A 25 -4.98 -0.56 10.82
N PRO A 26 -4.77 -1.48 11.78
CA PRO A 26 -3.44 -2.00 12.15
C PRO A 26 -2.69 -2.76 11.03
N ASP A 27 -3.42 -3.31 10.06
CA ASP A 27 -2.87 -4.06 8.92
C ASP A 27 -2.99 -3.31 7.58
N SER A 28 -3.31 -2.02 7.65
CA SER A 28 -3.52 -1.19 6.46
C SER A 28 -2.81 0.15 6.59
N LEU A 29 -2.41 0.71 5.46
CA LEU A 29 -1.87 2.06 5.35
C LEU A 29 -2.70 2.82 4.31
N VAL A 30 -3.11 4.04 4.61
CA VAL A 30 -3.74 4.92 3.63
C VAL A 30 -2.82 6.09 3.31
N LEU A 31 -2.64 6.35 2.02
CA LEU A 31 -1.85 7.46 1.50
C LEU A 31 -2.71 8.36 0.62
N SER A 32 -2.70 9.66 0.93
CA SER A 32 -3.24 10.70 0.06
C SER A 32 -2.09 11.46 -0.58
N CYS A 33 -2.00 11.44 -1.90
CA CYS A 33 -0.91 12.03 -2.66
C CYS A 33 -1.41 13.10 -3.63
N ILE A 34 -0.68 14.21 -3.69
CA ILE A 34 -0.75 15.20 -4.75
C ILE A 34 0.53 15.07 -5.56
N ILE A 35 0.37 14.72 -6.82
CA ILE A 35 1.46 14.53 -7.78
C ILE A 35 1.34 15.68 -8.78
N VAL A 36 2.40 16.47 -8.90
CA VAL A 36 2.50 17.58 -9.84
C VAL A 36 3.55 17.23 -10.87
N GLU A 37 3.10 17.01 -12.11
CA GLU A 37 3.94 16.75 -13.27
C GLU A 37 3.79 17.91 -14.26
N VAL A 38 4.59 17.93 -15.32
CA VAL A 38 4.56 19.00 -16.32
C VAL A 38 3.20 19.03 -17.01
N GLY A 39 2.37 20.00 -16.63
CA GLY A 39 1.05 20.24 -17.24
C GLY A 39 -0.12 19.57 -16.52
N ASP A 40 0.13 18.69 -15.56
CA ASP A 40 -0.90 17.88 -14.89
C ASP A 40 -0.75 17.84 -13.36
N ILE A 41 -1.89 17.83 -12.67
CA ILE A 41 -1.95 17.64 -11.23
C ILE A 41 -2.87 16.44 -10.96
N THR A 42 -2.30 15.38 -10.40
CA THR A 42 -3.03 14.18 -10.03
C THR A 42 -3.21 14.13 -8.52
N LYS A 43 -4.47 13.99 -8.08
CA LYS A 43 -4.80 13.61 -6.70
C LYS A 43 -5.04 12.12 -6.67
N SER A 44 -4.43 11.41 -5.73
CA SER A 44 -4.59 9.98 -5.58
C SER A 44 -4.76 9.59 -4.13
N LEU A 45 -5.65 8.64 -3.90
CA LEU A 45 -5.83 8.00 -2.61
C LEU A 45 -5.53 6.51 -2.79
N TYR A 46 -4.69 5.97 -1.92
CA TYR A 46 -4.26 4.58 -1.96
C TYR A 46 -4.51 3.93 -0.61
N ILE A 47 -4.90 2.66 -0.64
CA ILE A 47 -4.86 1.77 0.52
C ILE A 47 -3.94 0.59 0.24
N PHE A 48 -3.01 0.37 1.16
CA PHE A 48 -2.09 -0.76 1.12
C PHE A 48 -2.42 -1.70 2.27
N GLY A 49 -2.45 -3.00 1.99
CA GLY A 49 -2.56 -4.04 3.01
C GLY A 49 -1.21 -4.69 3.27
N ARG A 50 -1.00 -5.21 4.48
CA ARG A 50 0.14 -6.10 4.78
C ARG A 50 0.11 -7.37 3.91
N THR A 51 -1.09 -7.83 3.57
CA THR A 51 -1.33 -8.97 2.68
C THR A 51 -2.05 -8.51 1.42
N LYS A 52 -2.20 -9.39 0.43
CA LYS A 52 -2.95 -9.12 -0.82
C LYS A 52 -4.44 -8.87 -0.61
N THR A 53 -4.94 -9.10 0.60
CA THR A 53 -6.34 -8.91 0.98
C THR A 53 -6.47 -7.86 2.07
N LEU A 54 -7.55 -7.07 2.00
CA LEU A 54 -7.93 -6.10 3.02
C LEU A 54 -9.14 -6.59 3.78
N SER A 55 -9.17 -6.35 5.09
CA SER A 55 -10.35 -6.63 5.91
C SER A 55 -11.52 -5.74 5.50
N GLN A 56 -12.74 -6.20 5.76
CA GLN A 56 -13.95 -5.43 5.49
C GLN A 56 -13.94 -4.08 6.23
N SER A 57 -13.47 -4.06 7.48
CA SER A 57 -13.34 -2.84 8.28
C SER A 57 -12.37 -1.83 7.65
N ALA A 58 -11.22 -2.29 7.14
CA ALA A 58 -10.27 -1.42 6.45
C ALA A 58 -10.87 -0.83 5.16
N LEU A 59 -11.62 -1.63 4.40
CA LEU A 59 -12.32 -1.15 3.20
C LEU A 59 -13.41 -0.14 3.51
N GLU A 60 -14.15 -0.30 4.62
CA GLU A 60 -15.17 0.65 5.06
C GLU A 60 -14.58 1.98 5.52
N MET A 61 -13.49 1.94 6.29
CA MET A 61 -12.75 3.14 6.67
C MET A 61 -12.23 3.88 5.44
N TYR A 62 -11.64 3.16 4.49
CA TYR A 62 -11.18 3.73 3.22
C TYR A 62 -12.31 4.37 2.41
N ARG A 63 -13.49 3.72 2.32
CA ARG A 63 -14.67 4.28 1.63
C ARG A 63 -15.12 5.60 2.26
N LYS A 64 -15.15 5.68 3.59
CA LYS A 64 -15.48 6.95 4.28
C LYS A 64 -14.46 8.05 3.97
N GLN A 65 -13.18 7.71 3.83
CA GLN A 65 -12.16 8.67 3.43
C GLN A 65 -12.31 9.11 1.96
N VAL A 66 -12.61 8.18 1.04
CA VAL A 66 -12.93 8.48 -0.36
C VAL A 66 -14.09 9.48 -0.44
N GLU A 67 -15.17 9.23 0.29
CA GLU A 67 -16.34 10.11 0.35
C GLU A 67 -16.01 11.48 0.96
N CYS A 68 -15.31 11.51 2.09
CA CYS A 68 -14.93 12.74 2.77
C CYS A 68 -14.00 13.63 1.96
N LEU A 69 -13.12 13.03 1.15
CA LEU A 69 -12.16 13.73 0.30
C LEU A 69 -12.69 13.93 -1.13
N GLU A 70 -13.96 13.61 -1.38
CA GLU A 70 -14.66 13.79 -2.65
C GLU A 70 -14.00 13.09 -3.85
N PHE A 71 -13.35 11.95 -3.61
CA PHE A 71 -12.83 11.13 -4.69
C PHE A 71 -13.98 10.41 -5.41
N PRO A 72 -13.90 10.25 -6.74
CA PRO A 72 -14.86 9.41 -7.46
C PRO A 72 -14.78 7.97 -6.95
N LYS A 73 -15.87 7.22 -7.09
CA LYS A 73 -15.89 5.80 -6.73
C LYS A 73 -14.76 5.08 -7.46
N PRO A 74 -13.94 4.27 -6.75
CA PRO A 74 -12.83 3.59 -7.37
C PRO A 74 -13.33 2.64 -8.45
N SER A 75 -12.83 2.83 -9.68
CA SER A 75 -13.13 1.97 -10.83
C SER A 75 -12.33 0.67 -10.82
N PHE A 76 -11.27 0.61 -10.03
CA PHE A 76 -10.35 -0.52 -9.94
C PHE A 76 -10.09 -0.92 -8.49
N LYS A 77 -10.10 -2.24 -8.25
CA LYS A 77 -9.65 -2.85 -7.00
C LYS A 77 -8.64 -3.93 -7.36
N TYR A 78 -7.44 -3.79 -6.82
CA TYR A 78 -6.42 -4.83 -6.92
C TYR A 78 -6.87 -6.12 -6.21
N ASP A 79 -6.78 -7.25 -6.90
CA ASP A 79 -7.18 -8.58 -6.40
C ASP A 79 -6.05 -9.63 -6.42
N GLY A 80 -4.82 -9.20 -6.75
CA GLY A 80 -3.62 -10.05 -6.77
C GLY A 80 -3.55 -11.06 -7.91
N LYS A 81 -4.55 -11.17 -8.80
CA LYS A 81 -4.55 -12.19 -9.87
C LYS A 81 -3.56 -11.89 -10.99
N LEU A 82 -3.19 -10.63 -11.16
CA LEU A 82 -2.24 -10.17 -12.18
C LEU A 82 -0.82 -9.98 -11.61
N ASP A 83 -0.54 -10.51 -10.42
CA ASP A 83 0.79 -10.45 -9.84
C ASP A 83 1.76 -11.32 -10.63
N ILE A 84 2.80 -10.69 -11.15
CA ILE A 84 3.92 -11.36 -11.82
C ILE A 84 5.03 -11.70 -10.80
N CYS A 85 5.09 -10.94 -9.70
CA CYS A 85 6.08 -11.17 -8.65
C CYS A 85 5.75 -12.47 -7.89
N PRO A 86 6.73 -13.36 -7.68
CA PRO A 86 6.52 -14.57 -6.88
C PRO A 86 6.16 -14.19 -5.44
N ASP A 87 5.26 -14.96 -4.83
CA ASP A 87 5.07 -14.89 -3.38
C ASP A 87 6.40 -15.25 -2.75
N LYS A 88 6.92 -14.39 -1.86
CA LYS A 88 8.15 -14.71 -1.11
C LYS A 88 7.92 -16.07 -0.46
N GLU A 89 8.62 -17.09 -0.94
CA GLU A 89 8.57 -18.43 -0.39
C GLU A 89 8.81 -18.34 1.11
N LYS A 90 8.06 -19.12 1.89
CA LYS A 90 8.43 -19.42 3.28
C LYS A 90 9.94 -19.69 3.33
N PRO A 91 10.69 -19.21 4.33
CA PRO A 91 12.10 -19.54 4.44
C PRO A 91 12.24 -21.04 4.25
N ALA A 92 13.04 -21.45 3.26
CA ALA A 92 13.29 -22.84 2.97
C ALA A 92 13.59 -23.53 4.29
N VAL A 93 12.70 -24.41 4.74
CA VAL A 93 13.04 -25.36 5.79
C VAL A 93 14.15 -26.17 5.16
N THR A 94 15.39 -25.83 5.53
CA THR A 94 16.53 -26.65 5.19
C THR A 94 16.24 -27.97 5.87
N GLU A 95 16.00 -29.02 5.09
CA GLU A 95 15.91 -30.39 5.55
C GLU A 95 17.29 -30.81 6.11
N GLU A 96 17.65 -30.29 7.29
CA GLU A 96 18.74 -30.77 8.15
C GLU A 96 18.27 -30.92 9.61
N ASP A 97 16.97 -31.18 9.84
CA ASP A 97 16.44 -31.62 11.14
C ASP A 97 15.51 -32.84 11.01
N LYS A 98 15.89 -33.79 10.14
CA LYS A 98 15.33 -35.15 10.09
C LYS A 98 16.43 -36.21 10.09
N GLN A 99 17.35 -36.16 11.05
CA GLN A 99 18.01 -37.38 11.53
C GLN A 99 18.63 -37.11 12.91
N GLY A 100 17.92 -37.46 13.96
CA GLY A 100 18.40 -37.22 15.33
C GLY A 100 17.48 -37.76 16.42
N ASP A 101 16.88 -38.94 16.25
CA ASP A 101 16.47 -39.75 17.40
C ASP A 101 16.48 -41.26 17.05
N LYS A 102 16.95 -42.05 18.03
CA LYS A 102 17.17 -43.51 18.09
C LYS A 102 18.46 -44.07 17.47
N GLN A 103 19.52 -44.19 18.29
CA GLN A 103 19.75 -45.37 19.16
C GLN A 103 20.88 -45.13 20.17
#